data_AF-A0A6M0K6R1-F1
#
_entry.id   AF-A0A6M0K6R1-F1
#
_cell.length_a   1.000
_cell.length_b   1.000
_cell.length_c   1.000
_cell.angle_alpha   90.00
_cell.angle_beta   90.00
_cell.angle_gamma   90.00
#
_symmetry.space_group_name_H-M   'P 1'
#
loop_
_entity.id
_entity.type
_entity.pdbx_description
1 polymer ?
#
loop_
_entity_poly.entity_id
_entity_poly.type
_entity_poly.pdbx_seq_one_letter_code
_entity_poly.pdbx_strand_id
1 'polypeptide(L)'
;MSDPQTDRHQEIALFRYGVIAELVQWPKTTKGLYAAIAAKAERAYAIPGSTRTRIAAETIRDWLKAYRRGGFEALLPKPRADRGQARRLPPSVVEALLATKEGHPQLSVQLVIRAVRQRPEVPPDLPLPPATVHRLLARHGLMERAKTAGETQDRRRFAFEHAGELWMSDVMHGPSVVVGERVKRKTSLIAFIDDATRVIPHAAFALSESTASFLPVLEQAILRRGLPQKLFVDNGANYRSKHLALVCAKLGIALIHARPYQPQG
;
A
#
# COMPACT_ATOMS: atom_id res chain seq x y z
N MET A 1 -3.35 -2.11 0.92
CA MET A 1 -2.08 -2.34 0.20
C MET A 1 -1.55 -0.99 -0.18
N SER A 2 -0.53 -0.51 0.52
CA SER A 2 0.31 0.53 -0.06
C SER A 2 0.89 -0.06 -1.34
N ASP A 3 0.67 0.63 -2.46
CA ASP A 3 1.33 0.32 -3.72
C ASP A 3 2.85 0.24 -3.43
N PRO A 4 3.59 -0.80 -3.89
CA PRO A 4 5.04 -0.90 -3.69
C PRO A 4 5.80 0.36 -4.15
N GLN A 5 5.23 1.11 -5.10
CA GLN A 5 5.74 2.41 -5.52
C GLN A 5 5.52 3.52 -4.47
N THR A 6 4.43 3.45 -3.70
CA THR A 6 4.12 4.34 -2.57
C THR A 6 5.07 4.10 -1.39
N ASP A 7 5.36 2.84 -1.05
CA ASP A 7 6.29 2.52 0.04
C ASP A 7 7.71 3.03 -0.24
N ARG A 8 8.18 2.84 -1.48
CA ARG A 8 9.48 3.38 -1.92
C ARG A 8 9.50 4.91 -1.94
N HIS A 9 8.39 5.56 -2.30
CA HIS A 9 8.32 7.03 -2.28
C HIS A 9 8.40 7.58 -0.86
N GLN A 10 7.73 6.93 0.09
CA GLN A 10 7.77 7.29 1.51
C GLN A 10 9.17 7.06 2.11
N GLU A 11 9.82 5.93 1.79
CA GLU A 11 11.20 5.64 2.21
C GLU A 11 12.17 6.75 1.75
N ILE A 12 12.04 7.17 0.48
CA ILE A 12 12.84 8.28 -0.06
C ILE A 12 12.53 9.61 0.64
N ALA A 13 11.27 9.92 0.92
CA ALA A 13 10.89 11.15 1.61
C ALA A 13 11.39 11.18 3.06
N LEU A 14 11.32 10.05 3.78
CA LEU A 14 11.87 9.88 5.13
C LEU A 14 13.39 10.10 5.13
N PHE A 15 14.11 9.48 4.20
CA PHE A 15 15.54 9.70 4.03
C PHE A 15 15.86 11.19 3.81
N ARG A 16 15.17 11.84 2.87
CA ARG A 16 15.35 13.28 2.58
C ARG A 16 15.11 14.13 3.82
N TYR A 17 14.05 13.84 4.56
CA TYR A 17 13.72 14.55 5.80
C TYR A 17 14.82 14.37 6.85
N GLY A 18 15.31 13.14 7.06
CA GLY A 18 16.40 12.85 8.00
C GLY A 18 17.67 13.66 7.71
N VAL A 19 17.99 13.89 6.44
CA VAL A 19 19.14 14.73 6.05
C VAL A 19 18.94 16.19 6.46
N ILE A 20 17.73 16.73 6.34
CA ILE A 20 17.43 18.15 6.56
C ILE A 20 16.81 18.49 7.93
N ALA A 21 16.41 17.50 8.74
CA ALA A 21 15.60 17.68 9.95
C ALA A 21 16.18 18.73 10.93
N GLU A 22 17.49 18.67 11.16
CA GLU A 22 18.22 19.64 11.97
C GLU A 22 18.12 21.06 11.40
N LEU A 23 18.25 21.23 10.08
CA LEU A 23 18.20 22.53 9.40
C LEU A 23 16.77 23.10 9.31
N VAL A 24 15.76 22.22 9.38
CA VAL A 24 14.34 22.61 9.43
C VAL A 24 14.02 23.30 10.75
N GLN A 25 14.59 22.83 11.86
CA GLN A 25 14.36 23.37 13.19
C GLN A 25 15.11 24.69 13.47
N TRP A 26 16.09 25.04 12.64
CA TRP A 26 16.83 26.29 12.79
C TRP A 26 15.94 27.51 12.54
N PRO A 27 15.92 28.49 13.46
CA PRO A 27 15.33 29.79 13.21
C PRO A 27 15.87 30.42 11.92
N LYS A 28 15.02 31.16 11.19
CA LYS A 28 15.41 31.84 9.94
C LYS A 28 16.57 32.84 10.13
N THR A 29 16.78 33.30 11.37
CA THR A 29 17.81 34.26 11.77
C THR A 29 19.17 33.62 12.07
N THR A 30 19.25 32.29 12.13
CA THR A 30 20.50 31.58 12.43
C THR A 30 21.49 31.70 11.27
N LYS A 31 22.65 32.29 11.55
CA LYS A 31 23.78 32.36 10.61
C LYS A 31 24.43 30.99 10.45
N GLY A 32 25.05 30.72 9.29
CA GLY A 32 25.80 29.48 9.05
C GLY A 32 25.05 28.35 8.32
N LEU A 33 23.83 28.59 7.84
CA LEU A 33 23.05 27.59 7.09
C LEU A 33 23.84 26.98 5.91
N TYR A 34 24.54 27.81 5.13
CA TYR A 34 25.32 27.34 3.99
C TYR A 34 26.51 26.47 4.40
N ALA A 35 27.18 26.80 5.50
CA ALA A 35 28.27 25.99 6.05
C ALA A 35 27.75 24.64 6.56
N ALA A 36 26.60 24.62 7.23
CA ALA A 36 25.96 23.39 7.70
C ALA A 36 25.50 22.49 6.53
N ILE A 37 24.99 23.08 5.45
CA ILE A 37 24.66 22.34 4.21
C ILE A 37 25.92 21.75 3.57
N ALA A 38 27.01 22.53 3.48
CA ALA A 38 28.28 22.04 2.93
C ALA A 38 28.85 20.88 3.76
N ALA A 39 28.83 20.99 5.10
CA ALA A 39 29.26 19.93 6.00
C ALA A 39 28.42 18.66 5.88
N LYS A 40 27.12 18.76 5.57
CA LYS A 40 26.26 17.60 5.28
C LYS A 40 26.57 17.00 3.90
N ALA A 41 26.91 17.81 2.89
CA ALA A 41 27.24 17.32 1.56
C ALA A 41 28.53 16.47 1.52
N GLU A 42 29.45 16.69 2.48
CA GLU A 42 30.67 15.88 2.64
C GLU A 42 30.45 14.51 3.28
N ARG A 43 29.26 14.26 3.85
CA ARG A 43 28.96 12.98 4.52
C ARG A 43 28.59 11.89 3.52
N ALA A 44 28.85 10.64 3.94
CA ALA A 44 28.34 9.46 3.25
C ALA A 44 26.94 9.10 3.76
N TYR A 45 26.07 8.68 2.85
CA TYR A 45 24.68 8.30 3.12
C TYR A 45 24.34 6.98 2.43
N ALA A 46 23.50 6.17 3.07
CA ALA A 46 22.79 5.07 2.43
C ALA A 46 21.51 5.60 1.78
N ILE A 47 21.56 5.88 0.48
CA ILE A 47 20.45 6.50 -0.25
C ILE A 47 19.48 5.40 -0.74
N PRO A 48 18.20 5.40 -0.32
CA PRO A 48 17.25 4.38 -0.72
C PRO A 48 17.11 4.25 -2.24
N GLY A 49 17.33 3.03 -2.74
CA GLY A 49 17.20 2.71 -4.16
C GLY A 49 18.23 3.37 -5.08
N SER A 50 19.40 3.79 -4.56
CA SER A 50 20.53 4.31 -5.32
C SER A 50 21.86 3.71 -4.85
N THR A 51 22.82 3.54 -5.76
CA THR A 51 24.21 3.16 -5.43
C THR A 51 25.07 4.36 -5.04
N ARG A 52 24.53 5.58 -5.10
CA ARG A 52 25.24 6.80 -4.73
C ARG A 52 25.33 6.94 -3.22
N THR A 53 26.47 7.44 -2.75
CA THR A 53 26.73 7.62 -1.31
C THR A 53 26.85 9.08 -0.89
N ARG A 54 26.86 10.03 -1.82
CA ARG A 54 26.96 11.48 -1.52
C ARG A 54 25.82 12.28 -2.13
N ILE A 55 25.45 13.37 -1.45
CA ILE A 55 24.36 14.28 -1.84
C ILE A 55 24.97 15.66 -2.08
N ALA A 56 24.65 16.28 -3.21
CA ALA A 56 25.13 17.63 -3.51
C ALA A 56 24.49 18.66 -2.56
N ALA A 57 25.26 19.69 -2.20
CA ALA A 57 24.79 20.79 -1.35
C ALA A 57 23.51 21.46 -1.90
N GLU A 58 23.40 21.61 -3.22
CA GLU A 58 22.21 22.16 -3.87
C GLU A 58 20.97 21.29 -3.64
N THR A 59 21.13 19.96 -3.72
CA THR A 59 20.03 19.01 -3.49
C THR A 59 19.49 19.10 -2.06
N ILE A 60 20.38 19.23 -1.06
CA ILE A 60 20.00 19.43 0.34
C ILE A 60 19.25 20.76 0.50
N ARG A 61 19.71 21.81 -0.18
CA ARG A 61 19.05 23.13 -0.18
C ARG A 61 17.65 23.06 -0.79
N ASP A 62 17.48 22.35 -1.89
CA ASP A 62 16.19 22.18 -2.56
C ASP A 62 15.20 21.42 -1.68
N TRP A 63 15.63 20.36 -1.00
CA TRP A 63 14.77 19.64 -0.05
C TRP A 63 14.36 20.54 1.13
N LEU A 64 15.28 21.34 1.67
CA LEU A 64 14.95 22.29 2.73
C LEU A 64 13.93 23.34 2.28
N LYS A 65 14.10 23.90 1.08
CA LYS A 65 13.13 24.84 0.48
C LYS A 65 11.77 24.18 0.24
N ALA A 66 11.77 22.95 -0.30
CA ALA A 66 10.55 22.20 -0.55
C ALA A 66 9.78 21.93 0.74
N TYR A 67 10.46 21.43 1.78
CA TYR A 67 9.86 21.15 3.07
C TYR A 67 9.28 22.40 3.75
N ARG A 68 10.01 23.51 3.76
CA ARG A 68 9.52 24.77 4.36
C ARG A 68 8.26 25.31 3.67
N ARG A 69 8.02 24.96 2.41
CA ARG A 69 6.87 25.41 1.63
C ARG A 69 5.68 24.43 1.69
N GLY A 70 5.93 23.12 1.72
CA GLY A 70 4.89 22.11 1.55
C GLY A 70 5.00 20.90 2.48
N GLY A 71 5.76 21.01 3.56
CA GLY A 71 5.93 19.96 4.56
C GLY A 71 6.54 18.68 4.00
N PHE A 72 6.24 17.56 4.66
CA PHE A 72 6.78 16.26 4.32
C PHE A 72 6.39 15.79 2.91
N GLU A 73 5.13 16.03 2.51
CA GLU A 73 4.62 15.67 1.18
C GLU A 73 5.45 16.28 0.03
N ALA A 74 6.01 17.47 0.25
CA ALA A 74 6.88 18.12 -0.75
C ALA A 74 8.23 17.41 -0.96
N LEU A 75 8.59 16.47 -0.08
CA LEU A 75 9.78 15.63 -0.19
C LEU A 75 9.50 14.32 -0.93
N LEU A 76 8.25 13.98 -1.25
CA LEU A 76 7.96 12.81 -2.06
C LEU A 76 8.56 12.96 -3.47
N PRO A 77 9.09 11.88 -4.07
CA PRO A 77 9.49 11.90 -5.48
C PRO A 77 8.32 12.33 -6.37
N LYS A 78 8.47 13.46 -7.06
CA LYS A 78 7.45 13.89 -8.02
C LYS A 78 7.46 12.95 -9.22
N PRO A 79 6.28 12.51 -9.71
CA PRO A 79 6.20 11.86 -11.01
C PRO A 79 6.72 12.82 -12.06
N ARG A 80 7.60 12.34 -12.96
CA ARG A 80 8.14 13.18 -14.04
C ARG A 80 7.02 13.58 -15.00
N ALA A 81 7.01 14.85 -15.42
CA ALA A 81 5.99 15.42 -16.29
C ALA A 81 5.94 14.78 -17.70
N ASP A 82 6.99 14.09 -18.11
CA ASP A 82 7.12 13.40 -19.40
C ASP A 82 6.66 11.95 -19.38
N ARG A 83 6.13 11.47 -18.24
CA ARG A 83 5.65 10.08 -18.10
C ARG A 83 4.36 9.88 -18.90
N GLY A 84 4.47 9.41 -20.14
CA GLY A 84 3.36 8.80 -20.88
C GLY A 84 2.85 9.50 -22.13
N GLN A 85 3.58 10.46 -22.72
CA GLN A 85 3.28 10.85 -24.11
C GLN A 85 3.77 9.75 -25.07
N ALA A 86 2.84 8.90 -25.51
CA ALA A 86 3.07 7.95 -26.60
C ALA A 86 3.11 8.70 -27.95
N ARG A 87 4.11 9.57 -28.14
CA ARG A 87 4.33 10.28 -29.42
C ARG A 87 4.78 9.37 -30.58
N ARG A 88 4.91 8.05 -30.38
CA ARG A 88 5.60 7.14 -31.30
C ARG A 88 4.76 6.04 -31.95
N LEU A 89 3.53 5.78 -31.50
CA LEU A 89 2.69 4.74 -32.11
C LEU A 89 1.47 5.38 -32.76
N PRO A 90 1.23 5.15 -34.06
CA PRO A 90 -0.02 5.53 -34.71
C PRO A 90 -1.23 4.92 -33.99
N PRO A 91 -2.38 5.63 -33.90
CA PRO A 91 -3.59 5.10 -33.25
C PRO A 91 -4.03 3.73 -33.78
N SER A 92 -3.98 3.51 -35.09
CA SER A 92 -4.32 2.22 -35.73
C SER A 92 -3.46 1.07 -35.21
N VAL A 93 -2.18 1.33 -34.96
CA VAL A 93 -1.24 0.33 -34.43
C VAL A 93 -1.48 0.08 -32.94
N VAL A 94 -1.87 1.12 -32.18
CA VAL A 94 -2.28 0.96 -30.78
C VAL A 94 -3.50 0.05 -30.69
N GLU A 95 -4.53 0.32 -31.49
CA GLU A 95 -5.75 -0.50 -31.55
C GLU A 95 -5.45 -1.94 -31.94
N ALA A 96 -4.60 -2.15 -32.95
CA ALA A 96 -4.19 -3.50 -33.36
C ALA A 96 -3.45 -4.27 -32.25
N LEU A 97 -2.59 -3.60 -31.48
CA LEU A 97 -1.88 -4.19 -30.33
C LEU A 97 -2.84 -4.56 -29.18
N LEU A 98 -3.78 -3.67 -28.86
CA LEU A 98 -4.78 -3.91 -27.82
C LEU A 98 -5.71 -5.06 -28.21
N ALA A 99 -6.33 -5.00 -29.40
CA ALA A 99 -7.26 -6.02 -29.89
C ALA A 99 -6.63 -7.41 -29.98
N THR A 100 -5.35 -7.49 -30.40
CA THR A 100 -4.61 -8.76 -30.47
C THR A 100 -4.37 -9.35 -29.09
N LYS A 101 -4.07 -8.52 -28.09
CA LYS A 101 -3.85 -8.98 -26.72
C LYS A 101 -5.16 -9.34 -26.01
N GLU A 102 -6.24 -8.60 -26.27
CA GLU A 102 -7.58 -8.89 -25.75
C GLU A 102 -8.13 -10.21 -26.33
N GLY A 103 -7.97 -10.44 -27.63
CA GLY A 103 -8.38 -11.68 -28.29
C GLY A 103 -7.53 -12.90 -27.89
N HIS A 104 -6.29 -12.68 -27.44
CA HIS A 104 -5.38 -13.73 -27.01
C HIS A 104 -4.59 -13.35 -25.74
N PRO A 105 -5.22 -13.33 -24.55
CA PRO A 105 -4.62 -12.87 -23.30
C PRO A 105 -3.35 -13.63 -22.89
N GLN A 106 -3.16 -14.85 -23.37
CA GLN A 106 -1.99 -15.71 -23.12
C GLN A 106 -0.73 -15.28 -23.89
N LEU A 107 -0.85 -14.47 -24.95
CA LEU A 107 0.31 -14.11 -25.77
C LEU A 107 1.28 -13.23 -24.99
N SER A 108 2.57 -13.57 -25.05
CA SER A 108 3.63 -12.69 -24.56
C SER A 108 3.71 -11.42 -25.42
N VAL A 109 4.32 -10.36 -24.89
CA VAL A 109 4.51 -9.09 -25.62
C VAL A 109 5.18 -9.31 -26.98
N GLN A 110 6.15 -10.23 -27.06
CA GLN A 110 6.84 -10.58 -28.31
C GLN A 110 5.90 -11.25 -29.32
N LEU A 111 5.02 -12.14 -28.86
CA LEU A 111 4.05 -12.82 -29.72
C LEU A 111 2.96 -11.86 -30.20
N VAL A 112 2.52 -10.91 -29.36
CA VAL A 112 1.62 -9.83 -29.79
C VAL A 112 2.27 -8.98 -30.88
N ILE A 113 3.53 -8.56 -30.69
CA ILE A 113 4.26 -7.81 -31.72
C ILE A 113 4.36 -8.61 -33.02
N ARG A 114 4.69 -9.90 -32.93
CA ARG A 114 4.79 -10.78 -34.11
C ARG A 114 3.46 -10.91 -34.84
N ALA A 115 2.37 -11.09 -34.12
CA ALA A 115 1.03 -11.21 -34.69
C ALA A 115 0.57 -9.90 -35.35
N VAL A 116 0.80 -8.77 -34.69
CA VAL A 116 0.45 -7.45 -35.23
C VAL A 116 1.27 -7.09 -36.46
N ARG A 117 2.54 -7.52 -36.55
CA ARG A 117 3.36 -7.35 -37.76
C ARG A 117 2.84 -8.07 -39.01
N GLN A 118 1.92 -9.03 -38.86
CA GLN A 118 1.27 -9.70 -40.00
C GLN A 118 0.06 -8.93 -40.53
N ARG A 119 -0.36 -7.84 -39.86
CA ARG A 119 -1.50 -7.03 -40.30
C ARG A 119 -1.06 -5.97 -41.31
N PRO A 120 -1.84 -5.73 -42.38
CA PRO A 120 -1.50 -4.75 -43.43
C PRO A 120 -1.46 -3.31 -42.91
N GLU A 121 -2.09 -3.04 -41.77
CA GLU A 121 -2.23 -1.72 -41.15
C GLU A 121 -0.98 -1.27 -40.37
N VAL A 122 0.02 -2.15 -40.24
CA VAL A 122 1.23 -1.91 -39.45
C VAL A 122 2.42 -1.79 -40.41
N PRO A 123 3.00 -0.58 -40.56
CA PRO A 123 4.14 -0.40 -41.45
C PRO A 123 5.32 -1.30 -41.04
N PRO A 124 5.98 -1.99 -41.99
CA PRO A 124 7.10 -2.90 -41.68
C PRO A 124 8.23 -2.21 -40.90
N ASP A 125 8.48 -0.94 -41.23
CA ASP A 125 9.59 -0.14 -40.69
C ASP A 125 9.23 0.57 -39.38
N LEU A 126 7.99 0.46 -38.91
CA LEU A 126 7.58 1.08 -37.66
C LEU A 126 8.30 0.39 -36.49
N PRO A 127 9.05 1.13 -35.65
CA PRO A 127 9.69 0.55 -34.49
C PRO A 127 8.62 0.19 -33.45
N LEU A 128 8.58 -1.09 -33.08
CA LEU A 128 7.76 -1.62 -31.98
C LEU A 128 8.66 -2.14 -30.85
N PRO A 129 9.30 -1.26 -30.04
CA PRO A 129 10.12 -1.73 -28.93
C PRO A 129 9.27 -2.51 -27.92
N PRO A 130 9.70 -3.72 -27.50
CA PRO A 130 8.96 -4.54 -26.55
C PRO A 130 8.59 -3.81 -25.25
N ALA A 131 9.48 -2.97 -24.73
CA ALA A 131 9.21 -2.16 -23.54
C ALA A 131 8.10 -1.12 -23.75
N THR A 132 7.98 -0.56 -24.96
CA THR A 132 6.91 0.39 -25.30
C THR A 132 5.57 -0.32 -25.41
N VAL A 133 5.53 -1.46 -26.09
CA VAL A 133 4.32 -2.29 -26.21
C VAL A 133 3.90 -2.82 -24.85
N HIS A 134 4.82 -3.32 -24.04
CA HIS A 134 4.54 -3.75 -22.66
C HIS A 134 3.89 -2.63 -21.84
N ARG A 135 4.45 -1.41 -21.86
CA ARG A 135 3.86 -0.27 -21.13
C ARG A 135 2.48 0.10 -21.65
N LEU A 136 2.27 0.04 -22.96
CA LEU A 136 0.97 0.28 -23.57
C LEU A 136 -0.06 -0.73 -23.05
N LEU A 137 0.24 -2.03 -23.15
CA LEU A 137 -0.64 -3.10 -22.70
C LEU A 137 -0.89 -3.03 -21.19
N ALA A 138 0.15 -2.76 -20.39
CA ALA A 138 0.04 -2.66 -18.93
C ALA A 138 -0.85 -1.48 -18.51
N ARG A 139 -0.75 -0.33 -19.21
CA ARG A 139 -1.61 0.84 -18.95
C ARG A 139 -3.10 0.54 -19.20
N HIS A 140 -3.40 -0.38 -20.12
CA HIS A 140 -4.76 -0.81 -20.43
C HIS A 140 -5.19 -2.05 -19.63
N GLY A 141 -4.42 -2.45 -18.61
CA GLY A 141 -4.75 -3.62 -17.77
C GLY A 141 -4.52 -4.97 -18.45
N LEU A 142 -4.01 -5.01 -19.69
CA LEU A 142 -3.88 -6.22 -20.49
C LEU A 142 -2.62 -7.03 -20.20
N MET A 143 -1.76 -6.57 -19.28
CA MET A 143 -0.59 -7.32 -18.80
C MET A 143 -0.84 -7.99 -17.45
N GLU A 144 -1.97 -7.71 -16.81
CA GLU A 144 -2.41 -8.51 -15.69
C GLU A 144 -2.77 -9.88 -16.27
N ARG A 145 -2.07 -10.93 -15.82
CA ARG A 145 -2.52 -12.28 -16.11
C ARG A 145 -3.96 -12.34 -15.64
N ALA A 146 -4.89 -12.65 -16.54
CA ALA A 146 -6.17 -13.22 -16.12
C ALA A 146 -5.77 -14.31 -15.13
N LYS A 147 -6.11 -14.14 -13.85
CA LYS A 147 -5.77 -15.11 -12.81
C LYS A 147 -6.25 -16.43 -13.36
N THR A 148 -5.32 -17.26 -13.82
CA THR A 148 -5.65 -18.57 -14.33
C THR A 148 -6.32 -19.23 -13.15
N ALA A 149 -7.63 -19.48 -13.28
CA ALA A 149 -8.38 -20.28 -12.33
C ALA A 149 -7.68 -21.64 -12.32
N GLY A 150 -6.72 -21.83 -11.42
CA GLY A 150 -5.81 -22.97 -11.48
C GLY A 150 -4.37 -22.74 -11.01
N GLU A 151 -3.93 -21.52 -10.68
CA GLU A 151 -2.79 -21.44 -9.76
C GLU A 151 -3.31 -21.83 -8.38
N THR A 152 -3.07 -23.09 -8.01
CA THR A 152 -3.12 -23.60 -6.65
C THR A 152 -2.21 -22.71 -5.81
N GLN A 153 -2.79 -21.60 -5.35
CA GLN A 153 -2.25 -20.74 -4.32
C GLN A 153 -1.76 -21.68 -3.23
N ASP A 154 -0.48 -21.63 -2.90
CA ASP A 154 0.14 -22.47 -1.90
C ASP A 154 -0.68 -22.38 -0.60
N ARG A 155 -1.56 -23.38 -0.38
CA ARG A 155 -2.53 -23.43 0.72
C ARG A 155 -1.89 -23.97 2.00
N ARG A 156 -0.61 -23.71 2.20
CA ARG A 156 0.01 -24.02 3.48
C ARG A 156 -0.66 -23.17 4.55
N ARG A 157 -1.14 -23.82 5.62
CA ARG A 157 -1.64 -23.16 6.81
C ARG A 157 -0.55 -22.23 7.31
N PHE A 158 -0.71 -20.94 7.07
CA PHE A 158 0.06 -19.91 7.73
C PHE A 158 -0.43 -19.86 9.17
N ALA A 159 0.50 -20.01 10.11
CA ALA A 159 0.28 -19.78 11.52
C ALA A 159 1.58 -19.17 12.08
N PHE A 160 1.45 -18.16 12.92
CA PHE A 160 2.55 -17.67 13.73
C PHE A 160 3.01 -18.73 14.74
N GLU A 161 4.25 -18.62 15.22
CA GLU A 161 4.88 -19.64 16.07
C GLU A 161 4.47 -19.49 17.53
N HIS A 162 4.19 -18.25 17.96
CA HIS A 162 3.91 -17.94 19.36
C HIS A 162 2.56 -17.25 19.57
N ALA A 163 1.96 -17.51 20.74
CA ALA A 163 0.75 -16.84 21.18
C ALA A 163 0.96 -15.32 21.25
N GLY A 164 -0.05 -14.56 20.83
CA GLY A 164 -0.02 -13.10 20.84
C GLY A 164 0.75 -12.48 19.67
N GLU A 165 1.36 -13.24 18.76
CA GLU A 165 2.01 -12.65 17.58
C GLU A 165 1.01 -12.05 16.59
N LEU A 166 -0.16 -12.67 16.46
CA LEU A 166 -1.26 -12.21 15.62
C LEU A 166 -2.60 -12.59 16.25
N TRP A 167 -3.43 -11.58 16.50
CA TRP A 167 -4.86 -11.77 16.68
C TRP A 167 -5.58 -11.39 15.40
N MET A 168 -6.51 -12.22 14.97
CA MET A 168 -7.45 -11.92 13.89
C MET A 168 -8.80 -11.57 14.50
N SER A 169 -9.48 -10.58 13.93
CA SER A 169 -10.84 -10.23 14.32
C SER A 169 -11.78 -10.34 13.14
N ASP A 170 -12.98 -10.86 13.42
CA ASP A 170 -14.07 -10.95 12.45
C ASP A 170 -15.40 -10.53 13.10
N VAL A 171 -16.34 -10.07 12.27
CA VAL A 171 -17.69 -9.73 12.68
C VAL A 171 -18.68 -10.64 11.96
N MET A 172 -19.37 -11.47 12.75
CA MET A 172 -20.43 -12.33 12.23
C MET A 172 -21.80 -11.68 12.49
N HIS A 173 -22.64 -11.61 11.46
CA HIS A 173 -24.03 -11.23 11.65
C HIS A 173 -24.78 -12.24 12.51
N GLY A 174 -25.32 -11.77 13.64
CA GLY A 174 -26.07 -12.56 14.60
C GLY A 174 -27.59 -12.47 14.41
N PRO A 175 -28.35 -13.17 15.28
CA PRO A 175 -29.80 -13.12 15.25
C PRO A 175 -30.34 -11.74 15.64
N SER A 176 -31.60 -11.48 15.29
CA SER A 176 -32.30 -10.30 15.82
C SER A 176 -32.84 -10.59 17.21
N VAL A 177 -32.54 -9.72 18.16
CA VAL A 177 -33.00 -9.83 19.56
C VAL A 177 -33.91 -8.66 19.89
N VAL A 178 -34.81 -8.84 20.86
CA VAL A 178 -35.64 -7.76 21.39
C VAL A 178 -34.83 -7.00 22.43
N VAL A 179 -34.68 -5.70 22.22
CA VAL A 179 -34.00 -4.79 23.16
C VAL A 179 -35.04 -3.82 23.73
N GLY A 180 -35.11 -3.73 25.05
CA GLY A 180 -36.19 -3.02 25.74
C GLY A 180 -37.54 -3.69 25.54
N GLU A 181 -38.62 -2.92 25.55
CA GLU A 181 -39.96 -3.51 25.61
C GLU A 181 -40.45 -4.10 24.28
N ARG A 182 -40.06 -3.57 23.09
CA ARG A 182 -40.60 -4.07 21.80
C ARG A 182 -39.71 -3.89 20.55
N VAL A 183 -38.46 -3.45 20.68
CA VAL A 183 -37.65 -3.11 19.49
C VAL A 183 -36.75 -4.28 19.09
N LYS A 184 -37.01 -4.89 17.93
CA LYS A 184 -36.09 -5.87 17.33
C LYS A 184 -34.86 -5.15 16.79
N ARG A 185 -33.67 -5.59 17.22
CA ARG A 185 -32.37 -5.10 16.76
C ARG A 185 -31.54 -6.28 16.25
N LYS A 186 -30.88 -6.10 15.11
CA LYS A 186 -29.88 -7.06 14.61
C LYS A 186 -28.67 -7.02 15.55
N THR A 187 -28.16 -8.18 15.91
CA THR A 187 -26.89 -8.29 16.64
C THR A 187 -25.77 -8.66 15.69
N SER A 188 -24.55 -8.30 16.05
CA SER A 188 -23.34 -8.78 15.39
C SER A 188 -22.37 -9.27 16.44
N LEU A 189 -21.80 -10.45 16.25
CA LEU A 189 -20.78 -11.03 17.11
C LEU A 189 -19.42 -10.51 16.68
N ILE A 190 -18.73 -9.82 17.59
CA ILE A 190 -17.34 -9.40 17.41
C ILE A 190 -16.49 -10.45 18.12
N ALA A 191 -15.57 -11.08 17.40
CA ALA A 191 -14.71 -12.12 17.97
C ALA A 191 -13.25 -11.88 17.57
N PHE A 192 -12.36 -12.11 18.54
CA PHE A 192 -10.92 -12.19 18.32
C PHE A 192 -10.47 -13.65 18.40
N ILE A 193 -9.53 -14.05 17.56
CA ILE A 193 -8.88 -15.35 17.63
C ILE A 193 -7.37 -15.19 17.50
N ASP A 194 -6.63 -15.86 18.36
CA ASP A 194 -5.18 -15.97 18.28
C ASP A 194 -4.80 -16.98 17.19
N ASP A 195 -3.96 -16.56 16.25
CA ASP A 195 -3.65 -17.36 15.06
C ASP A 195 -2.85 -18.64 15.39
N ALA A 196 -1.86 -18.51 16.29
CA ALA A 196 -0.96 -19.60 16.68
C ALA A 196 -1.69 -20.66 17.51
N THR A 197 -2.47 -20.23 18.50
CA THR A 197 -3.08 -21.13 19.49
C THR A 197 -4.53 -21.49 19.21
N ARG A 198 -5.21 -20.73 18.33
CA ARG A 198 -6.67 -20.81 18.08
C ARG A 198 -7.54 -20.51 19.29
N VAL A 199 -6.94 -19.99 20.36
CA VAL A 199 -7.69 -19.47 21.52
C VAL A 199 -8.46 -18.24 21.09
N ILE A 200 -9.71 -18.11 21.53
CA ILE A 200 -10.51 -16.90 21.39
C ILE A 200 -10.22 -16.03 22.62
N PRO A 201 -9.46 -14.92 22.52
CA PRO A 201 -9.16 -14.08 23.68
C PRO A 201 -10.42 -13.48 24.27
N HIS A 202 -11.34 -13.03 23.40
CA HIS A 202 -12.68 -12.61 23.77
C HIS A 202 -13.60 -12.58 22.55
N ALA A 203 -14.89 -12.75 22.79
CA ALA A 203 -15.95 -12.53 21.82
C ALA A 203 -17.21 -12.02 22.55
N ALA A 204 -17.92 -11.09 21.94
CA ALA A 204 -19.15 -10.52 22.50
C ALA A 204 -20.12 -10.07 21.41
N PHE A 205 -21.42 -10.17 21.69
CA PHE A 205 -22.46 -9.60 20.84
C PHE A 205 -22.56 -8.09 21.05
N ALA A 206 -22.68 -7.37 19.93
CA ALA A 206 -22.96 -5.95 19.88
C ALA A 206 -24.24 -5.66 19.09
N LEU A 207 -24.89 -4.54 19.41
CA LEU A 207 -26.09 -4.07 18.71
C LEU A 207 -25.78 -3.18 17.49
N SER A 208 -24.51 -2.88 17.27
CA SER A 208 -24.02 -2.15 16.10
C SER A 208 -22.65 -2.70 15.72
N GLU A 209 -22.28 -2.53 14.47
CA GLU A 209 -20.95 -2.91 14.02
C GLU A 209 -19.94 -1.78 14.20
N SER A 210 -20.31 -0.64 14.78
CA SER A 210 -19.44 0.55 14.85
C SER A 210 -18.14 0.33 15.65
N THR A 211 -17.13 1.18 15.41
CA THR A 211 -15.91 1.22 16.25
C THR A 211 -16.22 1.37 17.75
N ALA A 212 -17.29 2.10 18.10
CA ALA A 212 -17.69 2.27 19.50
C ALA A 212 -18.16 0.96 20.15
N SER A 213 -18.71 0.04 19.36
CA SER A 213 -19.04 -1.32 19.81
C SER A 213 -17.82 -2.25 19.78
N PHE A 214 -16.85 -2.02 18.90
CA PHE A 214 -15.64 -2.83 18.77
C PHE A 214 -14.65 -2.65 19.91
N LEU A 215 -14.35 -1.40 20.29
CA LEU A 215 -13.28 -1.09 21.25
C LEU A 215 -13.47 -1.72 22.63
N PRO A 216 -14.68 -1.75 23.22
CA PRO A 216 -14.89 -2.46 24.49
C PRO A 216 -14.59 -3.96 24.41
N VAL A 217 -14.85 -4.60 23.26
CA VAL A 217 -14.55 -6.02 23.06
C VAL A 217 -13.04 -6.24 22.95
N LEU A 218 -12.33 -5.35 22.25
CA LEU A 218 -10.87 -5.36 22.18
C LEU A 218 -10.23 -5.14 23.55
N GLU A 219 -10.73 -4.19 24.33
CA GLU A 219 -10.28 -3.93 25.70
C GLU A 219 -10.40 -5.18 26.57
N GLN A 220 -11.55 -5.85 26.55
CA GLN A 220 -11.76 -7.10 27.29
C GLN A 220 -10.83 -8.23 26.83
N ALA A 221 -10.55 -8.33 25.53
CA ALA A 221 -9.57 -9.28 25.00
C ALA A 221 -8.17 -9.02 25.58
N ILE A 222 -7.73 -7.76 25.56
CA ILE A 222 -6.43 -7.33 26.06
C ILE A 222 -6.31 -7.55 27.57
N LEU A 223 -7.32 -7.16 28.36
CA LEU A 223 -7.29 -7.32 29.81
C LEU A 223 -7.18 -8.79 30.24
N ARG A 224 -7.71 -9.73 29.43
CA ARG A 224 -7.70 -11.16 29.75
C ARG A 224 -6.45 -11.89 29.29
N ARG A 225 -5.85 -11.46 28.18
CA ARG A 225 -4.79 -12.23 27.48
C ARG A 225 -3.52 -11.43 27.18
N GLY A 226 -3.47 -10.16 27.55
CA GLY A 226 -2.36 -9.27 27.23
C GLY A 226 -2.47 -8.65 25.84
N LEU A 227 -1.45 -7.88 25.46
CA LEU A 227 -1.40 -7.19 24.17
C LEU A 227 -0.89 -8.12 23.07
N PRO A 228 -1.59 -8.22 21.92
CA PRO A 228 -1.01 -8.86 20.75
C PRO A 228 0.03 -7.94 20.09
N GLN A 229 1.01 -8.51 19.38
CA GLN A 229 1.93 -7.74 18.54
C GLN A 229 1.22 -7.17 17.32
N LYS A 230 0.28 -7.94 16.74
CA LYS A 230 -0.42 -7.59 15.50
C LYS A 230 -1.91 -7.88 15.66
N LEU A 231 -2.73 -6.96 15.16
CA LEU A 231 -4.18 -7.14 15.05
C LEU A 231 -4.57 -7.10 13.58
N PHE A 232 -5.02 -8.22 13.04
CA PHE A 232 -5.55 -8.34 11.69
C PHE A 232 -7.07 -8.23 11.71
N VAL A 233 -7.59 -7.27 10.95
CA VAL A 233 -9.01 -6.99 10.82
C VAL A 233 -9.39 -6.95 9.35
N ASP A 234 -10.65 -7.26 9.04
CA ASP A 234 -11.15 -7.08 7.68
C ASP A 234 -11.26 -5.58 7.30
N ASN A 235 -11.64 -5.29 6.05
CA ASN A 235 -11.80 -3.93 5.53
C ASN A 235 -13.19 -3.31 5.77
N GLY A 236 -14.00 -3.91 6.64
CA GLY A 236 -15.29 -3.38 7.05
C GLY A 236 -15.16 -1.94 7.51
N ALA A 237 -16.21 -1.13 7.27
CA ALA A 237 -16.22 0.31 7.58
C ALA A 237 -15.85 0.61 9.06
N ASN A 238 -16.08 -0.36 9.93
CA ASN A 238 -15.87 -0.34 11.36
C ASN A 238 -14.38 -0.29 11.77
N TYR A 239 -13.51 -0.80 10.90
CA TYR A 239 -12.07 -0.94 11.13
C TYR A 239 -11.27 0.23 10.54
N ARG A 240 -11.86 1.04 9.65
CA ARG A 240 -11.20 2.17 9.00
C ARG A 240 -11.16 3.45 9.85
N SER A 241 -11.57 3.39 11.12
CA SER A 241 -11.61 4.58 11.96
C SER A 241 -10.20 5.00 12.40
N LYS A 242 -9.94 6.31 12.34
CA LYS A 242 -8.69 6.91 12.87
C LYS A 242 -8.49 6.60 14.35
N HIS A 243 -9.58 6.37 15.09
CA HIS A 243 -9.54 6.12 16.53
C HIS A 243 -8.98 4.74 16.85
N LEU A 244 -9.38 3.68 16.14
CA LEU A 244 -8.82 2.35 16.32
C LEU A 244 -7.31 2.33 16.00
N ALA A 245 -6.91 2.96 14.89
CA ALA A 245 -5.50 3.10 14.53
C ALA A 245 -4.69 3.81 15.63
N LEU A 246 -5.23 4.88 16.23
CA LEU A 246 -4.57 5.60 17.33
C LEU A 246 -4.44 4.74 18.59
N VAL A 247 -5.49 3.98 18.95
CA VAL A 247 -5.47 3.06 20.10
C VAL A 247 -4.39 1.99 19.90
N CYS A 248 -4.38 1.33 18.75
CA CYS A 248 -3.36 0.32 18.42
C CYS A 248 -1.95 0.91 18.47
N ALA A 249 -1.72 2.09 17.90
CA ALA A 249 -0.42 2.75 17.93
C ALA A 249 0.05 3.08 19.36
N LYS A 250 -0.85 3.57 20.23
CA LYS A 250 -0.53 3.87 21.64
C LYS A 250 -0.20 2.62 22.45
N LEU A 251 -0.81 1.49 22.10
CA LEU A 251 -0.60 0.21 22.77
C LEU A 251 0.54 -0.62 22.16
N GLY A 252 1.21 -0.11 21.11
CA GLY A 252 2.27 -0.84 20.42
C GLY A 252 1.79 -2.01 19.55
N ILE A 253 0.51 -2.04 19.19
CA ILE A 253 -0.10 -3.08 18.36
C ILE A 253 -0.03 -2.65 16.89
N ALA A 254 0.54 -3.49 16.02
CA ALA A 254 0.50 -3.26 14.57
C ALA A 254 -0.87 -3.64 13.99
N LEU A 255 -1.63 -2.65 13.56
CA LEU A 255 -2.93 -2.85 12.90
C LEU A 255 -2.75 -3.21 11.43
N ILE A 256 -3.27 -4.36 11.03
CA ILE A 256 -3.22 -4.89 9.66
C ILE A 256 -4.64 -5.01 9.12
N HIS A 257 -4.88 -4.44 7.94
CA HIS A 257 -6.15 -4.58 7.23
C HIS A 257 -6.04 -5.62 6.11
N ALA A 258 -7.05 -6.48 5.99
CA ALA A 258 -7.22 -7.36 4.83
C ALA A 258 -7.20 -6.55 3.53
N ARG A 259 -6.95 -7.21 2.38
CA ARG A 259 -7.02 -6.55 1.07
C ARG A 259 -8.48 -6.54 0.58
N PRO A 260 -8.97 -5.49 -0.09
CA PRO A 260 -10.34 -5.49 -0.62
C PRO A 260 -10.56 -6.71 -1.53
N TYR A 261 -11.69 -7.41 -1.35
CA TYR A 261 -12.09 -8.59 -2.13
C TYR A 261 -11.20 -9.85 -2.01
N GLN A 262 -10.45 -10.00 -0.91
CA GLN A 262 -9.78 -11.26 -0.56
C GLN A 262 -10.17 -11.70 0.86
N PRO A 263 -11.28 -12.46 1.02
CA PRO A 263 -11.78 -12.88 2.34
C PRO A 263 -10.89 -13.91 3.06
N GLN A 264 -9.68 -14.19 2.56
CA GLN A 264 -8.84 -15.30 3.05
C GLN A 264 -7.37 -14.92 3.34
N GLY A 265 -7.03 -13.62 3.36
CA GLY A 265 -5.68 -13.15 3.68
C GLY A 265 -4.70 -13.21 2.51
#